data_AF-W2C630-F1
#
_entry.id   AF-W2C630-F1
#
_cell.length_a   1.000
_cell.length_b   1.000
_cell.length_c   1.000
_cell.angle_alpha   90.00
_cell.angle_beta   90.00
_cell.angle_gamma   90.00
#
_symmetry.space_group_name_H-M   'P 1'
#
loop_
_entity.id
_entity.type
_entity.pdbx_description
1 polymer ?
#
loop_
_entity_poly.entity_id
_entity_poly.type
_entity_poly.pdbx_seq_one_letter_code
_entity_poly.pdbx_strand_id
1 'polypeptide(L)'
;AEGHYIIIWTCREGRQQTEMVNWLLEKGIGFDRINDHQPDQVVAYGSDARKVYAHCYVDDKNVGGMLPWKDIAAWIHHREAAYRAAQEATDGKA
;
A
#
# COMPACT_ATOMS: atom_id res chain seq x y z
N ALA A 1 11.56 -10.40 -3.55
CA ALA A 1 10.52 -9.41 -3.21
C ALA A 1 9.52 -9.37 -4.37
N GLU A 2 8.23 -9.24 -4.08
CA GLU A 2 7.15 -9.34 -5.09
C GLU A 2 6.85 -8.03 -5.82
N GLY A 3 7.60 -6.96 -5.52
CA GLY A 3 7.51 -5.68 -6.22
C GLY A 3 6.38 -4.76 -5.74
N HIS A 4 5.74 -5.07 -4.62
CA HIS A 4 4.71 -4.20 -4.04
C HIS A 4 5.29 -2.88 -3.54
N TYR A 5 4.55 -1.79 -3.79
CA TYR A 5 4.82 -0.48 -3.22
C TYR A 5 4.10 -0.35 -1.88
N ILE A 6 4.84 -0.21 -0.79
CA ILE A 6 4.34 -0.22 0.58
C ILE A 6 4.36 1.19 1.16
N ILE A 7 3.18 1.71 1.47
CA ILE A 7 3.02 2.98 2.17
C ILE A 7 2.62 2.68 3.61
N ILE A 8 3.39 3.17 4.58
CA ILE A 8 2.98 3.17 5.97
C ILE A 8 1.96 4.28 6.17
N TRP A 9 0.70 3.91 6.33
CA TRP A 9 -0.40 4.85 6.59
C TRP A 9 -0.74 4.83 8.09
N THR A 10 -0.50 5.95 8.77
CA THR A 10 -0.57 6.01 10.24
C THR A 10 -0.95 7.39 10.75
N CYS A 11 -1.65 7.45 11.88
CA CYS A 11 -1.89 8.69 12.62
C CYS A 11 -0.70 9.09 13.51
N ARG A 12 0.40 8.32 13.53
CA ARG A 12 1.61 8.69 14.27
C ARG A 12 2.26 9.89 13.59
N GLU A 13 2.54 10.91 14.37
CA GLU A 13 3.19 12.14 13.90
C GLU A 13 4.34 12.54 14.83
N GLY A 14 5.21 13.42 14.34
CA GLY A 14 6.37 13.93 15.08
C GLY A 14 7.22 12.80 15.67
N ARG A 15 7.42 12.83 16.99
CA ARG A 15 8.26 11.85 17.70
C ARG A 15 7.79 10.41 17.51
N GLN A 16 6.48 10.16 17.53
CA GLN A 16 5.95 8.80 17.40
C GLN A 16 6.17 8.23 15.99
N GLN A 17 6.15 9.08 14.97
CA GLN A 17 6.49 8.68 13.61
C GLN A 17 7.96 8.29 13.53
N THR A 18 8.86 9.12 14.08
CA THR A 18 10.30 8.83 14.11
C THR A 18 10.61 7.51 14.83
N GLU A 19 9.98 7.26 15.98
CA GLU A 19 10.15 6.02 16.74
C GLU A 19 9.67 4.79 15.94
N MET A 20 8.53 4.89 15.26
CA MET A 20 8.02 3.83 14.39
C MET A 20 8.96 3.57 13.21
N VAL A 21 9.45 4.61 12.54
CA VAL A 21 10.40 4.48 11.43
C VAL A 21 11.66 3.76 11.89
N ASN A 22 12.26 4.21 12.99
CA ASN A 22 13.48 3.60 13.51
C ASN A 22 13.25 2.13 13.86
N TRP A 23 12.11 1.79 14.45
CA TRP A 23 11.77 0.40 14.76
C TRP A 23 11.64 -0.46 13.49
N LEU A 24 10.96 0.04 12.45
CA LEU A 24 10.84 -0.69 11.16
C LEU A 24 12.22 -0.93 10.54
N LEU A 25 13.08 0.09 10.52
CA LEU A 25 14.44 0.01 9.99
C LEU A 25 15.31 -0.97 10.81
N GLU A 26 15.23 -0.95 12.14
CA GLU A 26 15.93 -1.88 13.02
C GLU A 26 15.52 -3.34 12.76
N LYS A 27 14.25 -3.58 12.45
CA LYS A 27 13.73 -4.91 12.10
C LYS A 27 13.97 -5.30 10.64
N GLY A 28 14.56 -4.43 9.82
CA GLY A 28 14.77 -4.67 8.40
C GLY A 28 13.47 -4.73 7.59
N ILE A 29 12.41 -4.07 8.05
CA ILE A 29 11.11 -4.02 7.38
C ILE A 29 11.13 -2.84 6.41
N GLY A 30 11.18 -3.14 5.11
CA GLY A 30 11.17 -2.14 4.04
C GLY A 30 9.80 -1.51 3.82
N PHE A 31 9.80 -0.23 3.46
CA PHE A 31 8.64 0.54 3.02
C PHE A 31 9.10 1.65 2.07
N ASP A 32 8.20 2.17 1.25
CA ASP A 32 8.51 3.17 0.22
C ASP A 32 8.19 4.59 0.68
N ARG A 33 7.06 4.78 1.38
CA ARG A 33 6.59 6.09 1.87
C ARG A 33 5.87 5.99 3.20
N ILE A 34 5.66 7.15 3.83
CA ILE A 34 4.89 7.32 5.06
C ILE A 34 3.88 8.43 4.81
N ASN A 35 2.59 8.15 4.94
CA ASN A 35 1.50 9.12 4.79
C ASN A 35 1.55 9.97 3.51
N ASP A 36 2.12 9.43 2.43
CA ASP A 36 2.34 10.16 1.18
C ASP A 36 2.07 9.25 -0.03
N HIS A 37 1.60 9.84 -1.13
CA HIS A 37 1.22 9.10 -2.33
C HIS A 37 2.44 8.57 -3.08
N GLN A 38 2.23 7.48 -3.80
CA GLN A 38 3.15 7.11 -4.87
C GLN A 38 3.11 8.21 -5.96
N PRO A 39 4.25 8.71 -6.48
CA PRO A 39 4.29 9.90 -7.34
C PRO A 39 3.43 9.80 -8.61
N ASP A 40 3.37 8.63 -9.25
CA ASP A 40 2.58 8.44 -10.47
C ASP A 40 1.07 8.55 -10.18
N GLN A 41 0.63 8.27 -8.96
CA GLN A 41 -0.76 8.46 -8.54
C GLN A 41 -1.13 9.94 -8.45
N VAL A 42 -0.24 10.79 -7.91
CA VAL A 42 -0.45 12.24 -7.88
C VAL A 42 -0.60 12.79 -9.30
N VAL A 43 0.26 12.32 -10.22
CA VAL A 43 0.19 12.67 -11.64
C VAL A 43 -1.12 12.20 -12.27
N ALA A 44 -1.51 10.94 -12.06
CA ALA A 44 -2.72 10.35 -12.63
C ALA A 44 -4.01 11.05 -12.18
N TYR A 45 -4.08 11.46 -10.91
CA TYR A 45 -5.25 12.18 -10.37
C TYR A 45 -5.20 13.70 -10.61
N GLY A 46 -4.08 14.25 -11.08
CA GLY A 46 -3.88 15.68 -11.29
C GLY A 46 -3.98 16.53 -10.01
N SER A 47 -3.96 15.89 -8.84
CA SER A 47 -4.08 16.53 -7.53
C SER A 47 -3.50 15.65 -6.43
N ASP A 48 -3.01 16.31 -5.37
CA ASP A 48 -2.48 15.64 -4.18
C ASP A 48 -3.54 15.64 -3.06
N ALA A 49 -4.46 14.67 -3.14
CA ALA A 49 -5.54 14.56 -2.16
C ALA A 49 -5.01 14.12 -0.79
N ARG A 50 -5.55 14.68 0.30
CA ARG A 50 -5.15 14.30 1.68
C ARG A 50 -5.25 12.79 1.96
N LYS A 51 -6.20 12.09 1.33
CA LYS A 51 -6.31 10.63 1.46
C LYS A 51 -5.35 9.97 0.47
N VAL A 52 -4.37 9.25 0.99
CA VAL A 52 -3.41 8.45 0.21
C VAL A 52 -4.17 7.39 -0.60
N TYR A 53 -3.89 7.30 -1.90
CA TYR A 53 -4.39 6.24 -2.76
C TYR A 53 -3.55 4.97 -2.61
N ALA A 54 -4.20 3.81 -2.55
CA ALA A 54 -3.59 2.50 -2.62
C ALA A 54 -4.57 1.49 -3.24
N HIS A 55 -4.03 0.45 -3.88
CA HIS A 55 -4.83 -0.67 -4.41
C HIS A 55 -5.43 -1.54 -3.30
N CYS A 56 -4.78 -1.57 -2.13
CA CYS A 56 -5.21 -2.31 -0.94
C CYS A 56 -4.87 -1.49 0.31
N TYR A 57 -5.78 -1.49 1.28
CA TYR A 57 -5.58 -0.91 2.61
C TYR A 57 -5.68 -2.03 3.64
N VAL A 58 -4.63 -2.21 4.44
CA VAL A 58 -4.58 -3.19 5.53
C VAL A 58 -4.57 -2.42 6.85
N ASP A 59 -5.68 -2.50 7.58
CA ASP A 59 -5.92 -1.69 8.79
C ASP A 59 -6.77 -2.48 9.79
N ASP A 60 -6.35 -2.52 11.06
CA ASP A 60 -7.07 -3.20 12.15
C ASP A 60 -8.41 -2.55 12.52
N LYS A 61 -8.62 -1.29 12.08
CA LYS A 61 -9.85 -0.52 12.27
C LYS A 61 -10.82 -0.62 11.08
N ASN A 62 -10.51 -1.40 10.05
CA ASN A 62 -11.44 -1.63 8.95
C ASN A 62 -12.76 -2.26 9.44
N VAL A 63 -13.88 -1.89 8.82
CA VAL A 63 -15.20 -2.48 9.11
C VAL A 63 -15.14 -3.98 8.81
N GLY A 64 -15.49 -4.80 9.80
CA GLY A 64 -15.33 -6.27 9.72
C GLY A 64 -14.02 -6.77 10.34
N GLY A 65 -13.14 -5.88 10.78
CA GLY A 65 -11.86 -6.20 11.39
C GLY A 65 -10.81 -6.65 10.38
N MET A 66 -9.62 -6.97 10.89
CA MET A 66 -8.49 -7.42 10.09
C MET A 66 -8.39 -8.95 10.12
N LEU A 67 -8.22 -9.52 8.94
CA LEU A 67 -7.96 -10.95 8.77
C LEU A 67 -6.54 -11.30 9.26
N PRO A 68 -6.25 -12.58 9.57
CA PRO A 68 -4.88 -13.02 9.77
C PRO A 68 -3.99 -12.68 8.56
N TRP A 69 -2.72 -12.35 8.81
CA TRP A 69 -1.76 -11.94 7.78
C TRP A 69 -1.66 -12.92 6.60
N LYS A 70 -1.74 -14.22 6.86
CA LYS A 70 -1.72 -15.26 5.81
C LYS A 70 -2.89 -15.12 4.82
N ASP A 71 -4.06 -14.71 5.31
CA ASP A 71 -5.28 -14.60 4.51
C ASP A 71 -5.29 -13.26 3.76
N ILE A 72 -4.72 -12.21 4.36
CA ILE A 72 -4.44 -10.93 3.69
C ILE A 72 -3.49 -11.15 2.50
N ALA A 73 -2.38 -11.86 2.72
CA ALA A 73 -1.40 -12.15 1.67
C ALA A 73 -2.04 -12.93 0.51
N ALA A 74 -2.77 -14.01 0.82
CA ALA A 74 -3.48 -14.79 -0.19
C ALA A 74 -4.50 -13.94 -0.98
N TRP A 75 -5.20 -13.04 -0.30
CA TRP A 75 -6.15 -12.13 -0.94
C TRP A 75 -5.45 -11.12 -1.87
N ILE A 76 -4.30 -10.56 -1.45
CA ILE A 76 -3.51 -9.65 -2.27
C ILE A 76 -3.01 -10.37 -3.53
N HIS A 77 -2.47 -11.58 -3.40
CA HIS A 77 -2.01 -12.39 -4.53
C HIS A 77 -3.13 -12.67 -5.53
N HIS A 78 -4.33 -13.00 -5.05
CA HIS A 78 -5.48 -13.23 -5.91
C HIS A 78 -5.88 -11.97 -6.68
N ARG A 79 -5.91 -10.80 -6.02
CA ARG A 79 -6.26 -9.53 -6.68
C ARG A 79 -5.19 -9.07 -7.65
N GLU A 80 -3.93 -9.30 -7.33
CA GLU A 80 -2.82 -8.98 -8.22
C GLU A 80 -2.91 -9.80 -9.52
N ALA A 81 -3.17 -11.10 -9.44
CA ALA A 81 -3.35 -11.93 -10.61
C ALA A 81 -4.49 -11.42 -11.52
N ALA A 82 -5.62 -11.02 -10.92
CA ALA A 82 -6.74 -10.42 -11.65
C ALA A 82 -6.38 -9.07 -12.28
N TYR A 83 -5.62 -8.23 -11.57
CA TYR A 83 -5.17 -6.93 -12.08
C TYR A 83 -4.22 -7.08 -13.28
N ARG A 84 -3.22 -7.97 -13.19
CA ARG A 84 -2.29 -8.24 -14.29
C ARG A 84 -3.01 -8.76 -15.53
N ALA A 85 -3.93 -9.70 -15.36
CA ALA A 85 -4.74 -10.21 -16.48
C ALA A 85 -5.59 -9.11 -17.16
N ALA A 86 -6.12 -8.16 -16.38
CA ALA A 86 -6.87 -7.03 -16.91
C ALA A 86 -5.99 -6.01 -17.67
N GLN A 87 -4.76 -5.77 -17.20
CA GLN A 87 -3.80 -4.93 -17.91
C GLN A 87 -3.38 -5.57 -19.25
N GLU A 88 -3.02 -6.86 -19.25
CA GLU A 88 -2.65 -7.59 -20.47
C GLU A 88 -3.78 -7.56 -21.52
N ALA A 89 -5.04 -7.70 -21.09
CA ALA A 89 -6.19 -7.62 -21.98
C ALA A 89 -6.45 -6.20 -22.53
N THR A 90 -5.96 -5.16 -21.85
CA THR A 90 -6.07 -3.76 -22.28
C THR A 90 -4.93 -3.43 -23.24
N ASP A 91 -3.71 -3.83 -22.90
CA ASP A 91 -2.51 -3.57 -23.70
C ASP A 91 -2.49 -4.40 -25.00
N GLY A 92 -3.03 -5.63 -24.97
CA GLY A 92 -3.19 -6.46 -26.17
C GLY A 92 -4.35 -6.06 -27.10
N LYS A 93 -5.13 -5.02 -26.74
CA LYS A 93 -6.16 -4.41 -27.58
C LYS A 93 -5.71 -3.09 -28.23
N ALA A 94 -4.48 -2.65 -27.97
CA ALA A 94 -3.84 -1.53 -28.64
C ALA A 94 -3.17 -1.95 -29.96
#